data_AF-A0A657PMS6-F1
#
_entry.id   AF-A0A657PMS6-F1
#
_cell.length_a   1.000
_cell.length_b   1.000
_cell.length_c   1.000
_cell.angle_alpha   90.00
_cell.angle_beta   90.00
_cell.angle_gamma   90.00
#
_symmetry.space_group_name_H-M   'P 1'
#
loop_
_entity.id
_entity.type
_entity.pdbx_description
1 polymer ?
#
loop_
_entity_poly.entity_id
_entity_poly.type
_entity_poly.pdbx_seq_one_letter_code
_entity_poly.pdbx_strand_id
1 'polypeptide(L)' 'MTRRREERGVADGGRKTDKWDFTGAQELVLWCNGPLAGGYPARLKGLLAAGYPASKLIYYHGGMQTWQLFGLTTVISEG' A
#
# COMPACT_ATOMS: atom_id res chain seq x y z
N MET A 1 -2.63 11.10 8.08
CA MET A 1 -4.04 11.51 7.92
C MET A 1 -4.87 10.26 7.63
N THR A 2 -5.24 9.48 8.66
CA THR A 2 -6.15 8.32 8.50
C THR A 2 -6.82 7.90 9.82
N ARG A 3 -6.21 8.12 11.00
CA ARG A 3 -6.83 7.77 12.30
C ARG A 3 -8.15 8.53 12.60
N ARG A 4 -8.21 9.82 12.24
CA ARG A 4 -9.38 10.69 12.51
C ARG A 4 -10.63 10.38 11.66
N ARG A 5 -10.52 9.56 10.61
CA ARG A 5 -11.69 9.13 9.81
C ARG A 5 -12.35 7.88 10.39
N GLU A 6 -11.59 7.03 11.07
CA GLU A 6 -12.13 5.85 11.77
C GLU A 6 -12.83 6.24 13.08
N GLU A 7 -12.33 7.28 13.77
CA GLU A 7 -12.92 7.85 14.99
C GLU A 7 -14.32 8.48 14.77
N ARG A 8 -14.62 8.92 13.54
CA ARG A 8 -15.95 9.42 13.15
C ARG A 8 -16.71 8.30 12.47
N GLY A 9 -17.31 7.44 13.28
CA GLY A 9 -18.05 6.25 12.86
C GLY A 9 -19.13 6.51 11.82
N VAL A 10 -18.74 6.54 10.55
CA VAL A 10 -19.63 6.37 9.39
C VAL A 10 -19.27 5.04 8.74
N ALA A 11 -19.67 3.96 9.43
CA ALA A 11 -19.91 2.65 8.83
C ALA A 11 -20.56 1.82 9.94
N ASP A 12 -21.89 1.73 9.85
CA ASP A 12 -22.67 0.67 10.46
C ASP A 12 -22.16 -0.66 9.88
N GLY A 13 -21.76 -1.59 10.75
CA GLY A 13 -21.13 -2.84 10.35
C GLY A 13 -20.73 -3.64 11.57
N GLY A 14 -21.56 -4.60 11.97
CA GLY A 14 -21.43 -5.45 13.16
C GLY A 14 -20.21 -6.39 13.20
N ARG A 15 -19.10 -6.03 12.55
CA ARG A 15 -17.82 -6.74 12.52
C ARG A 15 -16.63 -5.77 12.58
N LYS A 16 -16.70 -4.73 13.40
CA LYS A 16 -15.52 -3.89 13.69
C LYS A 16 -14.77 -4.50 14.88
N THR A 17 -13.70 -5.21 14.60
CA THR A 17 -12.64 -5.48 15.58
C THR A 17 -11.64 -4.33 15.55
N ASP A 18 -11.01 -4.01 16.68
CA ASP A 18 -9.95 -2.97 16.76
C ASP A 18 -8.69 -3.31 15.94
N LYS A 19 -8.65 -4.49 15.32
CA LYS A 19 -7.54 -5.03 14.55
C LYS A 19 -8.03 -5.50 13.18
N TRP A 20 -7.19 -5.28 12.18
CA TRP A 20 -7.37 -5.79 10.83
C TRP A 20 -7.07 -7.30 10.77
N ASP A 21 -7.87 -8.05 10.01
CA ASP A 21 -7.62 -9.47 9.72
C ASP A 21 -6.91 -9.62 8.36
N PHE A 22 -5.72 -10.20 8.38
CA PHE A 22 -4.89 -10.43 7.19
C PHE A 22 -4.72 -11.92 6.84
N THR A 23 -5.58 -12.80 7.36
CA THR A 23 -5.52 -14.24 7.08
C THR A 23 -5.55 -14.54 5.57
N GLY A 24 -6.33 -13.77 4.81
CA GLY A 24 -6.42 -13.86 3.34
C GLY A 24 -5.57 -12.85 2.57
N ALA A 25 -4.58 -12.19 3.19
CA ALA A 25 -3.81 -11.12 2.53
C ALA A 25 -3.07 -11.63 1.28
N GLN A 26 -3.10 -10.84 0.21
CA GLN A 26 -2.34 -11.09 -1.02
C GLN A 26 -0.87 -10.69 -0.87
N GLU A 27 -0.06 -11.02 -1.86
CA GLU A 27 1.27 -10.42 -2.00
C GLU A 27 1.13 -9.03 -2.62
N LEU A 28 1.81 -8.03 -2.06
CA LEU A 28 1.82 -6.67 -2.57
C LEU A 28 3.20 -6.29 -3.06
N VAL A 29 3.27 -5.86 -4.32
CA VAL A 29 4.42 -5.16 -4.86
C VAL A 29 4.17 -3.66 -4.73
N LEU A 30 4.95 -3.02 -3.86
CA LEU A 30 4.93 -1.58 -3.67
C LEU A 30 5.96 -0.92 -4.59
N TRP A 31 5.61 0.23 -5.13
CA TRP A 31 6.49 1.06 -5.94
C TRP A 31 6.18 2.54 -5.73
N CYS A 32 7.08 3.41 -6.20
CA CYS A 32 6.86 4.85 -6.25
C CYS A 32 7.28 5.42 -7.61
N ASN A 33 7.27 6.73 -7.80
CA ASN A 33 7.56 7.32 -9.11
C ASN A 33 9.02 7.12 -9.53
N GLY A 34 9.96 6.93 -8.59
CA GLY A 34 11.35 6.63 -8.88
C GLY A 34 12.18 6.39 -7.61
N PRO A 35 13.51 6.14 -7.76
CA PRO A 35 14.39 5.78 -6.65
C PRO A 35 14.53 6.86 -5.56
N LEU A 36 14.39 8.13 -5.93
CA LEU A 36 14.50 9.27 -5.01
C LEU A 36 13.17 9.66 -4.34
N ALA A 37 12.09 8.92 -4.60
CA ALA A 37 10.78 9.26 -4.07
C ALA A 37 10.64 8.81 -2.60
N GLY A 38 10.68 9.75 -1.65
CA GLY A 38 10.75 9.49 -0.20
C GLY A 38 9.47 8.98 0.47
N GLY A 39 8.37 8.77 -0.27
CA GLY A 39 7.08 8.39 0.31
C GLY A 39 6.90 6.89 0.62
N TYR A 40 7.84 6.03 0.23
CA TYR A 40 7.73 4.58 0.44
C TYR A 40 7.91 4.14 1.91
N PRO A 41 8.94 4.58 2.65
CA PRO A 41 9.19 4.12 4.02
C PRO A 41 8.00 4.36 4.96
N ALA A 42 7.31 5.49 4.81
CA ALA A 42 6.14 5.82 5.62
C ALA A 42 4.95 4.88 5.37
N ARG A 43 4.70 4.51 4.10
CA ARG A 43 3.61 3.61 3.72
C ARG A 43 3.87 2.18 4.15
N LEU A 44 5.10 1.69 3.97
CA LEU A 44 5.50 0.37 4.46
C LEU A 44 5.33 0.27 5.97
N LYS A 45 5.80 1.27 6.72
CA LYS A 45 5.63 1.33 8.19
C LYS A 45 4.15 1.32 8.58
N GLY A 46 3.28 1.99 7.82
CA GLY A 46 1.84 1.96 8.04
C GLY A 46 1.24 0.56 7.89
N LEU A 47 1.60 -0.18 6.83
CA LEU A 47 1.13 -1.54 6.59
C LEU A 47 1.63 -2.52 7.67
N LEU A 48 2.91 -2.40 8.04
CA LEU A 48 3.50 -3.20 9.11
C LEU A 48 2.82 -2.92 10.46
N ALA A 49 2.57 -1.63 10.77
CA ALA A 49 1.87 -1.24 12.00
C ALA A 49 0.40 -1.70 12.02
N ALA A 50 -0.24 -1.83 10.85
CA ALA A 50 -1.59 -2.38 10.74
C ALA A 50 -1.62 -3.90 10.96
N GLY A 51 -0.51 -4.60 10.76
CA GLY A 51 -0.40 -6.06 10.90
C GLY A 51 -0.26 -6.82 9.58
N TYR A 52 0.02 -6.15 8.46
CA TYR A 52 0.21 -6.81 7.18
C TYR A 52 1.45 -7.74 7.23
N PRO A 53 1.37 -8.99 6.70
CA PRO A 53 2.50 -9.91 6.76
C PRO A 53 3.72 -9.36 6.02
N ALA A 54 4.84 -9.16 6.73
CA ALA A 54 6.07 -8.63 6.14
C ALA A 54 6.60 -9.50 4.99
N SER A 55 6.40 -10.82 5.06
CA SER A 55 6.79 -11.77 4.01
C SER A 55 6.01 -11.61 2.71
N LYS A 56 4.88 -10.90 2.73
CA LYS A 56 4.02 -10.61 1.56
C LYS A 56 4.23 -9.20 1.02
N LEU A 57 5.20 -8.45 1.53
CA LEU A 57 5.49 -7.08 1.11
C LEU A 57 6.80 -7.05 0.33
N ILE A 58 6.71 -6.80 -0.97
CA ILE A 58 7.85 -6.66 -1.87
C ILE A 58 7.95 -5.20 -2.29
N TYR A 59 9.17 -4.68 -2.38
CA TYR A 59 9.41 -3.31 -2.85
C TYR A 59 10.26 -3.27 -4.10
N TYR A 60 9.69 -2.67 -5.14
CA TYR A 60 10.38 -2.36 -6.37
C TYR A 60 11.04 -0.98 -6.27
N HIS A 61 12.36 -0.98 -6.03
CA HIS A 61 13.17 0.21 -5.79
C HIS A 61 13.29 1.13 -7.02
N GLY A 62 13.18 0.58 -8.23
CA GLY A 62 13.30 1.36 -9.46
C GLY A 62 12.15 2.35 -9.68
N GLY A 63 10.97 2.04 -9.14
CA GLY A 63 9.77 2.84 -9.36
C GLY A 63 9.36 2.96 -10.83
N MET A 64 8.34 3.77 -11.12
CA MET A 64 7.80 3.87 -12.49
C MET A 64 8.76 4.46 -13.50
N GLN A 65 9.64 5.38 -13.10
CA GLN A 65 10.66 5.92 -13.99
C GLN A 65 11.54 4.81 -14.56
N THR A 66 12.01 3.89 -13.71
CA THR A 66 12.84 2.76 -14.16
C THR A 66 12.02 1.74 -14.94
N TRP A 67 10.77 1.50 -14.54
CA TRP A 67 9.84 0.62 -15.26
C TRP A 67 9.64 1.07 -16.71
N GLN A 68 9.40 2.37 -16.91
CA GLN A 68 9.25 2.98 -18.22
C GLN A 68 10.56 3.00 -19.01
N LEU A 69 11.70 3.24 -18.35
CA LEU A 69 13.02 3.21 -18.99
C LEU A 69 13.34 1.82 -19.59
N PHE A 70 12.90 0.76 -18.93
CA PHE A 70 13.02 -0.61 -19.45
C PHE A 70 11.99 -0.96 -20.53
N GLY A 71 11.11 -0.04 -20.91
CA GLY A 71 10.08 -0.29 -21.92
C GLY A 71 9.01 -1.30 -21.48
N LEU A 72 8.81 -1.47 -20.17
CA LEU A 72 7.80 -2.38 -19.64
C LEU A 72 6.39 -1.81 -19.82
N THR A 73 5.40 -2.71 -19.93
CA THR A 73 4.02 -2.35 -20.22
C THR A 73 3.44 -1.41 -19.17
N THR A 74 2.74 -0.38 -19.63
CA THR A 74 1.94 0.52 -18.81
C THR A 74 0.52 0.58 -19.34
N VAL A 75 -0.46 0.76 -18.45
CA VAL A 75 -1.86 1.00 -18.83
C VAL A 75 -2.20 2.43 -18.44
N ILE A 76 -2.75 3.19 -19.37
CA ILE A 76 -3.30 4.51 -19.08
C ILE A 76 -4.75 4.27 -18.64
N SER A 77 -5.14 4.79 -17.48
CA SER A 77 -6.54 4.77 -17.09
C SER A 77 -7.29 5.76 -17.96
N GLU A 78 -8.17 5.28 -18.84
CA GLU A 78 -9.17 6.15 -19.42
C GLU A 78 -10.16 6.52 -18.32
N GLY A 79 -10.47 7.81 -18.21
CA GLY A 79 -11.34 8.37 -17.16
C GLY A 79 -12.82 8.18 -17.47
#